data_AF-A0A0Q4XE07-F1
#
_entry.id   AF-A0A0Q4XE07-F1
#
_cell.length_a   1.000
_cell.length_b   1.000
_cell.length_c   1.000
_cell.angle_alpha   90.00
_cell.angle_beta   90.00
_cell.angle_gamma   90.00
#
_symmetry.space_group_name_H-M   'P 1'
#
loop_
_entity.id
_entity.type
_entity.pdbx_description
1 polymer ?
#
loop_
_entity_poly.entity_id
_entity_poly.type
_entity_poly.pdbx_seq_one_letter_code
_entity_poly.pdbx_strand_id
1 'polypeptide(L)'
;MAEKHTTTSGIIIGSATWEAFVVGPMARDALGAIGHRSDVEAIRIEAAGGEYTLNREPVSKSDADLVFNAWRCDPKRFSEDASEKLIEHMRRAITVRRLLGGTAA
;
A
#
# COMPACT_ATOMS: atom_id res chain seq x y z
N MET A 1 -37.23 31.38 -18.08
CA MET A 1 -36.24 31.18 -17.01
C MET A 1 -36.44 29.79 -16.42
N ALA A 2 -35.46 28.91 -16.61
CA ALA A 2 -35.13 27.75 -15.78
C ALA A 2 -33.89 27.11 -16.44
N GLU A 3 -32.72 27.62 -16.10
CA GLU A 3 -31.44 27.02 -16.46
C GLU A 3 -31.38 25.63 -15.82
N LYS A 4 -31.32 24.59 -16.65
CA LYS A 4 -31.02 23.24 -16.19
C LYS A 4 -29.54 23.22 -15.84
N HIS A 5 -29.23 23.26 -14.54
CA HIS A 5 -27.90 23.03 -14.02
C HIS A 5 -27.40 21.65 -14.48
N THR A 6 -26.43 21.68 -15.38
CA THR A 6 -25.63 20.54 -15.79
C THR A 6 -24.76 20.10 -14.61
N THR A 7 -25.15 19.03 -13.91
CA THR A 7 -24.22 18.35 -13.01
C THR A 7 -23.26 17.56 -13.89
N THR A 8 -22.07 18.10 -14.10
CA THR A 8 -20.94 17.37 -14.69
C THR A 8 -20.65 16.17 -13.79
N SER A 9 -21.13 14.99 -14.18
CA SER A 9 -20.59 13.72 -13.71
C SER A 9 -19.12 13.70 -14.09
N GLY A 10 -18.25 14.06 -13.15
CA GLY A 10 -16.82 13.86 -13.28
C GLY A 10 -16.58 12.39 -13.55
N ILE A 11 -15.98 12.10 -14.69
CA ILE A 11 -15.56 10.74 -15.07
C ILE A 11 -14.59 10.27 -13.98
N ILE A 12 -14.98 9.28 -13.18
CA ILE A 12 -14.06 8.60 -12.27
C ILE A 12 -13.16 7.73 -13.16
N ILE A 13 -12.01 8.28 -13.56
CA ILE A 13 -10.99 7.53 -14.30
C ILE A 13 -10.25 6.64 -13.29
N GLY A 14 -10.79 5.44 -13.08
CA GLY A 14 -10.15 4.31 -12.36
C GLY A 14 -10.08 4.46 -10.84
N SER A 15 -10.83 3.62 -10.13
CA SER A 15 -10.55 3.29 -8.72
C SER A 15 -10.06 1.84 -8.64
N ALA A 16 -8.99 1.61 -7.89
CA ALA A 16 -8.50 0.29 -7.56
C ALA A 16 -8.50 0.12 -6.05
N THR A 17 -8.99 -1.03 -5.57
CA THR A 17 -8.95 -1.39 -4.16
C THR A 17 -8.34 -2.76 -4.03
N TRP A 18 -7.41 -2.88 -3.10
CA TRP A 18 -6.76 -4.12 -2.78
C TRP A 18 -6.83 -4.37 -1.28
N GLU A 19 -7.10 -5.61 -0.89
CA GLU A 19 -7.24 -6.02 0.52
C GLU A 19 -6.44 -7.30 0.81
N ALA A 20 -5.65 -7.27 1.86
CA ALA A 20 -5.01 -8.43 2.48
C ALA A 20 -5.62 -8.71 3.85
N PHE A 21 -6.25 -9.87 4.00
CA PHE A 21 -6.77 -10.38 5.27
C PHE A 21 -5.77 -11.26 6.03
N VAL A 22 -4.61 -11.53 5.44
CA VAL A 22 -3.48 -12.21 6.09
C VAL A 22 -2.26 -11.32 5.91
N VAL A 23 -1.81 -10.75 7.02
CA VAL A 23 -0.68 -9.82 7.06
C VAL A 23 0.54 -10.54 7.63
N GLY A 24 1.46 -10.91 6.75
CA GLY A 24 2.68 -11.62 7.10
C GLY A 24 3.81 -10.70 7.56
N PRO A 25 4.95 -11.27 7.95
CA PRO A 25 6.04 -10.54 8.59
C PRO A 25 6.63 -9.43 7.71
N MET A 26 6.76 -9.64 6.40
CA MET A 26 7.35 -8.64 5.51
C MET A 26 6.42 -7.45 5.30
N ALA A 27 5.11 -7.68 5.17
CA ALA A 27 4.14 -6.59 5.12
C ALA A 27 4.13 -5.77 6.42
N ARG A 28 4.21 -6.44 7.59
CA ARG A 28 4.32 -5.75 8.89
C ARG A 28 5.59 -4.91 8.98
N ASP A 29 6.69 -5.45 8.48
CA ASP A 29 7.95 -4.74 8.42
C ASP A 29 7.87 -3.48 7.54
N ALA A 30 7.20 -3.56 6.39
CA ALA A 30 6.96 -2.43 5.51
C ALA A 30 6.07 -1.37 6.16
N LEU A 31 4.98 -1.76 6.83
CA LEU A 31 4.12 -0.83 7.59
C LEU A 31 4.92 -0.07 8.65
N GLY A 32 5.74 -0.77 9.44
CA GLY A 32 6.61 -0.13 10.42
C GLY A 32 7.66 0.80 9.77
N ALA A 33 8.13 0.47 8.57
CA ALA A 33 9.10 1.30 7.86
C ALA A 33 8.54 2.65 7.39
N ILE A 34 7.23 2.73 7.17
CA ILE A 34 6.53 3.95 6.75
C ILE A 34 5.86 4.67 7.92
N GLY A 35 6.07 4.21 9.17
CA GLY A 35 5.52 4.83 10.37
C GLY A 35 4.07 4.47 10.69
N HIS A 36 3.50 3.47 10.01
CA HIS A 36 2.15 2.97 10.30
C HIS A 36 2.19 1.83 11.32
N ARG A 37 1.04 1.57 11.94
CA ARG A 37 0.83 0.42 12.84
C ARG A 37 1.13 -0.89 12.11
N SER A 38 2.05 -1.68 12.67
CA SER A 38 2.42 -2.99 12.13
C SER A 38 1.59 -4.15 12.70
N ASP A 39 0.74 -3.89 13.69
CA ASP A 39 -0.11 -4.86 14.39
C ASP A 39 -1.52 -5.01 13.79
N VAL A 40 -1.73 -4.57 12.56
CA VAL A 40 -3.04 -4.59 11.90
C VAL A 40 -3.49 -6.02 11.52
N GLU A 41 -4.81 -6.22 11.55
CA GLU A 41 -5.45 -7.47 11.13
C GLU A 41 -5.58 -7.57 9.60
N ALA A 42 -5.67 -6.42 8.92
CA ALA A 42 -5.76 -6.34 7.47
C ALA A 42 -5.03 -5.11 6.92
N ILE A 43 -4.65 -5.19 5.65
CA ILE A 43 -4.17 -4.05 4.88
C ILE A 43 -5.16 -3.79 3.75
N ARG A 44 -5.64 -2.55 3.66
CA ARG A 44 -6.47 -2.07 2.55
C ARG A 44 -5.73 -0.93 1.86
N ILE A 45 -5.45 -1.09 0.57
CA ILE A 45 -4.85 -0.06 -0.27
C ILE A 45 -5.90 0.40 -1.26
N GLU A 46 -6.16 1.71 -1.32
CA GLU A 46 -7.07 2.31 -2.29
C GLU A 46 -6.28 3.29 -3.15
N ALA A 47 -6.53 3.25 -4.46
CA ALA A 47 -6.04 4.23 -5.41
C ALA A 47 -7.25 4.85 -6.12
N ALA A 48 -7.46 6.14 -5.95
CA ALA A 48 -8.57 6.87 -6.57
C ALA A 48 -8.11 8.27 -6.96
N GLY A 49 -8.31 8.67 -8.22
CA GLY A 49 -8.00 10.02 -8.67
C GLY A 49 -6.51 10.41 -8.54
N GLY A 50 -5.59 9.44 -8.49
CA GLY A 50 -4.15 9.68 -8.28
C GLY A 50 -3.72 9.75 -6.81
N GLU A 51 -4.67 9.71 -5.88
CA GLU A 51 -4.41 9.61 -4.45
C GLU A 51 -4.33 8.15 -4.01
N TYR A 52 -3.49 7.89 -3.01
CA TYR A 52 -3.33 6.57 -2.42
C TYR A 52 -3.64 6.62 -0.93
N THR A 53 -4.43 5.65 -0.46
CA THR A 53 -4.65 5.45 0.96
C THR A 53 -4.22 4.05 1.38
N LEU A 54 -3.75 3.94 2.61
CA LEU A 54 -3.46 2.69 3.30
C LEU A 54 -4.25 2.67 4.59
N ASN A 55 -5.16 1.70 4.75
CA ASN A 55 -6.09 1.62 5.87
C ASN A 55 -6.86 2.93 6.12
N ARG A 56 -7.25 3.62 5.05
CA ARG A 56 -7.92 4.94 5.02
C ARG A 56 -7.05 6.13 5.42
N GLU A 57 -5.75 5.93 5.62
CA GLU A 57 -4.79 7.01 5.86
C GLU A 57 -4.07 7.36 4.55
N PRO A 58 -3.93 8.66 4.21
CA PRO A 58 -3.21 9.06 2.99
C PRO A 58 -1.74 8.63 3.02
N VAL A 59 -1.26 8.05 1.94
CA VAL A 59 0.14 7.65 1.77
C VAL A 59 0.67 8.07 0.41
N SER A 60 2.00 8.15 0.28
CA SER A 60 2.61 8.29 -1.04
C SER A 60 2.38 7.02 -1.87
N LYS A 61 2.33 7.16 -3.19
CA LYS A 61 2.28 6.00 -4.11
C LYS A 61 3.43 5.02 -3.81
N SER A 62 4.63 5.52 -3.56
CA SER A 62 5.81 4.70 -3.28
C SER A 62 5.66 3.88 -1.99
N ASP A 63 5.05 4.45 -0.95
CA ASP A 63 4.79 3.74 0.30
C ASP A 63 3.68 2.68 0.12
N ALA A 64 2.63 2.99 -0.66
CA ALA A 64 1.60 2.02 -1.02
C ALA A 64 2.19 0.83 -1.82
N ASP A 65 3.01 1.11 -2.82
CA ASP A 65 3.68 0.10 -3.64
C ASP A 65 4.65 -0.75 -2.79
N LEU A 66 5.36 -0.15 -1.83
CA LEU A 66 6.25 -0.86 -0.90
C LEU A 66 5.46 -1.89 -0.09
N VAL A 67 4.34 -1.50 0.52
CA VAL A 67 3.52 -2.39 1.34
C VAL A 67 2.87 -3.48 0.49
N PHE A 68 2.34 -3.13 -0.69
CA PHE A 68 1.75 -4.10 -1.60
C PHE A 68 2.75 -5.19 -2.01
N ASN A 69 3.97 -4.80 -2.42
CA ASN A 69 4.99 -5.76 -2.82
C ASN A 69 5.56 -6.56 -1.65
N ALA A 70 5.65 -5.96 -0.45
CA ALA A 70 6.04 -6.66 0.76
C ALA A 70 5.05 -7.78 1.11
N TRP A 71 3.75 -7.50 1.05
CA TRP A 71 2.72 -8.52 1.23
C TRP A 71 2.76 -9.62 0.16
N ARG A 72 3.12 -9.29 -1.09
CA ARG A 72 3.30 -10.32 -2.13
C ARG A 72 4.44 -11.28 -1.82
N CYS A 73 5.40 -10.87 -1.00
CA CYS A 73 6.53 -11.69 -0.58
C CYS A 73 6.27 -12.50 0.69
N ASP A 74 5.17 -12.24 1.39
CA ASP A 74 4.80 -13.05 2.55
C ASP A 74 4.38 -14.46 2.10
N PRO A 75 4.77 -15.52 2.83
CA PRO A 75 4.35 -16.89 2.52
C PRO A 75 2.82 -17.03 2.53
N LYS A 76 2.26 -17.68 1.50
CA LYS A 76 0.81 -17.86 1.34
C LYS A 76 0.48 -19.32 1.12
N ARG A 77 -0.59 -19.78 1.75
CA ARG A 77 -1.03 -21.18 1.67
C ARG A 77 -1.43 -21.62 0.25
N PHE A 78 -1.90 -20.70 -0.59
CA PHE A 78 -2.51 -21.01 -1.89
C PHE A 78 -1.97 -20.16 -3.04
N SER A 79 -0.72 -19.70 -2.96
CA SER A 79 -0.05 -19.06 -4.11
C SER A 79 1.35 -19.58 -4.28
N GLU A 80 1.89 -19.41 -5.48
CA GLU A 80 3.33 -19.54 -5.70
C GLU A 80 4.07 -18.56 -4.78
N ASP A 81 5.17 -19.04 -4.18
CA ASP A 81 6.01 -18.21 -3.34
C ASP A 81 6.73 -17.14 -4.19
N ALA A 82 7.01 -15.99 -3.58
CA ALA A 82 7.86 -15.00 -4.21
C ALA A 82 9.27 -15.56 -4.42
N SER A 83 9.89 -15.24 -5.55
CA SER A 83 11.29 -15.60 -5.77
C SER A 83 12.20 -15.03 -4.67
N GLU A 84 13.24 -15.77 -4.27
CA GLU A 84 14.24 -15.34 -3.28
C GLU A 84 14.85 -13.98 -3.62
N LYS A 85 15.09 -13.71 -4.92
CA LYS A 85 15.60 -12.42 -5.39
C LYS A 85 14.65 -11.26 -5.08
N LEU A 86 13.34 -11.47 -5.22
CA LEU A 86 12.33 -10.47 -4.89
C LEU A 86 12.25 -10.25 -3.38
N ILE A 87 12.26 -11.34 -2.59
CA ILE A 87 12.29 -11.29 -1.13
C ILE A 87 13.50 -10.47 -0.64
N GLU A 88 14.69 -10.74 -1.18
CA GLU A 88 15.91 -10.00 -0.84
C GLU A 88 15.81 -8.52 -1.23
N HIS A 89 15.31 -8.23 -2.44
CA HIS A 89 15.10 -6.86 -2.89
C HIS A 89 14.15 -6.09 -1.96
N MET A 90 13.04 -6.72 -1.55
CA MET A 90 12.07 -6.10 -0.65
C MET A 90 12.64 -5.85 0.75
N ARG A 91 13.42 -6.79 1.30
CA ARG A 91 14.13 -6.58 2.59
C ARG A 91 15.04 -5.35 2.53
N ARG A 92 15.80 -5.19 1.44
CA ARG A 92 16.66 -4.01 1.23
C ARG A 92 15.84 -2.72 1.10
N ALA A 93 14.76 -2.73 0.31
CA ALA A 93 13.89 -1.57 0.13
C ALA A 93 13.27 -1.09 1.45
N ILE A 94 12.74 -2.01 2.26
CA ILE A 94 12.20 -1.73 3.59
C ILE A 94 13.28 -1.13 4.50
N THR A 95 14.49 -1.69 4.47
CA THR A 95 15.61 -1.19 5.29
C THR A 95 15.99 0.24 4.91
N VAL A 96 16.12 0.53 3.62
CA VAL A 96 16.42 1.89 3.13
C VAL A 96 15.29 2.85 3.52
N ARG A 97 14.02 2.45 3.39
CA ARG A 97 12.89 3.30 3.78
C ARG A 97 12.90 3.64 5.27
N ARG A 98 13.22 2.67 6.14
CA ARG A 98 13.41 2.92 7.58
C ARG A 98 14.50 3.95 7.84
N LEU A 99 15.66 3.80 7.19
CA LEU A 99 16.78 4.72 7.35
C LEU A 99 16.43 6.15 6.91
N LEU A 100 15.67 6.30 5.83
CA LEU A 100 15.23 7.60 5.32
C LEU A 100 14.06 8.20 6.10
N GLY A 101 13.19 7.37 6.70
CA GLY A 101 12.09 7.82 7.54
C GLY A 101 12.54 8.26 8.93
N GLY A 102 13.61 7.64 9.46
CA GLY A 102 14.17 7.96 10.79
C GLY A 102 14.97 9.26 10.86
N THR A 103 15.22 9.95 9.74
CA THR A 103 15.93 11.25 9.70
C THR A 103 15.00 12.47 9.76
N ALA A 104 13.70 12.27 9.98
CA ALA A 104 12.70 13.34 10.12
C ALA A 104 12.20 13.51 11.56
N ALA A 105 13.12 13.39 12.54
CA ALA A 105 12.87 13.69 13.95
C ALA A 105 13.59 14.99 14.36
#